data_AF-A0A7J6HS49-F1
#
_entry.id   AF-A0A7J6HS49-F1
#
_cell.length_a   1.000
_cell.length_b   1.000
_cell.length_c   1.000
_cell.angle_alpha   90.00
_cell.angle_beta   90.00
_cell.angle_gamma   90.00
#
_symmetry.space_group_name_H-M   'P 1'
#
loop_
_entity.id
_entity.type
_entity.pdbx_description
1 polymer ?
#
loop_
_entity_poly.entity_id
_entity_poly.type
_entity_poly.pdbx_seq_one_letter_code
_entity_poly.pdbx_strand_id
1 'polypeptide(L)'
;MISRGFPPDKFTFPFVIRACVSSSYFRLARVVHGLAIKTGFSNDVFLQNNLIDFYFSFGHKFCACKVFDKMSVRNVVSWTTMVSGLVDSGELDTARAIFEQMPTKNVVSWTAMIDGYAKNQQPEQAFQLFRRMQSENVMPNEFTLVSLLKACTELGSLNLGKWVHDFALKNGFRLEVYLGTALIDMYSKCGSLEDAKKVFDKMRKKSLATWNAMITSLGVYGFGEEALALFTTMETMNGAPKPDAITFVGVLCACVQANDLTQGCKYFEYMTQHYGISPISEHYSCMIELYSRAGMLDEVERLSKAIR
;
A
#
# COMPACT_ATOMS: atom_id res chain seq x y z
N MET A 1 28.20 -24.04 10.44
CA MET A 1 27.54 -25.32 10.08
C MET A 1 28.43 -26.13 9.15
N ILE A 2 28.63 -25.70 7.89
CA ILE A 2 29.44 -26.42 6.89
C ILE A 2 30.90 -26.61 7.33
N SER A 3 31.53 -25.57 7.89
CA SER A 3 32.90 -25.65 8.44
C SER A 3 33.05 -26.58 9.64
N ARG A 4 31.93 -26.99 10.26
CA ARG A 4 31.88 -27.96 11.37
C ARG A 4 31.41 -29.35 10.93
N GLY A 5 31.35 -29.61 9.62
CA GLY A 5 31.00 -30.93 9.07
C GLY A 5 29.51 -31.25 9.01
N PHE A 6 28.62 -30.32 9.34
CA PHE A 6 27.17 -30.54 9.24
C PHE A 6 26.68 -30.21 7.82
N PRO A 7 26.16 -31.19 7.06
CA PRO A 7 25.70 -30.97 5.69
C PRO A 7 24.41 -30.12 5.68
N PRO A 8 24.22 -29.25 4.66
CA PRO A 8 22.95 -28.57 4.44
C PRO A 8 21.80 -29.55 4.20
N ASP A 9 20.62 -29.17 4.65
CA ASP A 9 19.36 -29.85 4.34
C ASP A 9 18.47 -29.00 3.43
N LYS A 10 17.28 -29.53 3.11
CA LYS A 10 16.29 -28.86 2.24
C LYS A 10 15.75 -27.55 2.81
N PHE A 11 15.97 -27.27 4.10
CA PHE A 11 15.52 -26.07 4.76
C PHE A 11 16.63 -25.01 4.89
N THR A 12 17.89 -25.41 4.88
CA THR A 12 19.04 -24.52 5.07
C THR A 12 19.05 -23.37 4.06
N PHE A 13 19.04 -23.66 2.75
CA PHE A 13 19.20 -22.64 1.72
C PHE A 13 18.01 -21.67 1.60
N PRO A 14 16.75 -22.11 1.59
CA PRO A 14 15.59 -21.22 1.52
C PRO A 14 15.57 -20.16 2.61
N PHE A 15 15.84 -20.53 3.87
CA PHE A 15 15.84 -19.58 4.99
C PHE A 15 16.99 -18.58 4.90
N VAL A 16 18.19 -19.02 4.48
CA VAL A 16 19.31 -18.11 4.25
C VAL A 16 19.00 -17.12 3.12
N ILE A 17 18.36 -17.57 2.04
CA ILE A 17 17.95 -16.68 0.94
C ILE A 17 16.93 -15.64 1.42
N ARG A 18 15.90 -16.05 2.18
CA ARG A 18 14.92 -15.11 2.76
C ARG A 18 15.58 -14.08 3.67
N ALA A 19 16.54 -14.50 4.49
CA ALA A 19 17.33 -13.59 5.32
C ALA A 19 18.13 -12.61 4.45
N CYS A 20 18.74 -13.07 3.36
CA CYS A 20 19.46 -12.20 2.44
C CYS A 20 18.54 -11.20 1.74
N VAL A 21 17.31 -11.59 1.35
CA VAL A 21 16.31 -10.67 0.80
C VAL A 21 15.96 -9.60 1.83
N SER A 22 15.64 -10.02 3.06
CA SER A 22 15.27 -9.10 4.15
C SER A 22 16.40 -8.14 4.54
N SER A 23 17.65 -8.58 4.44
CA SER A 23 18.86 -7.79 4.73
C SER A 23 19.48 -7.13 3.50
N SER A 24 18.85 -7.20 2.33
CA SER A 24 19.36 -6.64 1.07
C SER A 24 20.77 -7.14 0.66
N TYR A 25 21.15 -8.37 1.04
CA TYR A 25 22.46 -8.97 0.75
C TYR A 25 22.49 -9.79 -0.56
N PHE A 26 22.45 -9.10 -1.70
CA PHE A 26 22.43 -9.72 -3.02
C PHE A 26 23.61 -10.68 -3.30
N ARG A 27 24.85 -10.25 -3.00
CA ARG A 27 26.06 -11.02 -3.31
C ARG A 27 26.07 -12.34 -2.54
N LEU A 28 25.69 -12.32 -1.27
CA LEU A 28 25.63 -13.51 -0.43
C LEU A 28 24.58 -14.48 -0.95
N ALA A 29 23.37 -14.00 -1.28
CA ALA A 29 22.31 -14.82 -1.85
C ALA A 29 22.74 -15.54 -3.14
N ARG A 30 23.53 -14.89 -4.01
CA ARG A 30 24.10 -15.54 -5.20
C ARG A 30 25.09 -16.65 -4.88
N VAL A 31 25.95 -16.46 -3.88
CA VAL A 31 26.87 -17.50 -3.41
C VAL A 31 26.08 -18.68 -2.85
N VAL A 32 25.05 -18.40 -2.06
CA VAL A 32 24.15 -19.41 -1.47
C VAL A 32 23.42 -20.20 -2.55
N HIS A 33 22.93 -19.52 -3.61
CA HIS A 33 22.35 -20.20 -4.78
C HIS A 33 23.38 -21.11 -5.48
N GLY A 34 24.59 -20.62 -5.76
CA GLY A 34 25.65 -21.44 -6.36
C GLY A 34 26.04 -22.65 -5.51
N LEU A 35 26.08 -22.48 -4.19
CA LEU A 35 26.33 -23.56 -3.25
C LEU A 35 25.21 -24.59 -3.27
N ALA A 36 23.95 -24.17 -3.31
CA ALA A 36 22.79 -25.07 -3.39
C ALA A 36 22.80 -25.92 -4.66
N ILE A 37 23.26 -25.36 -5.79
CA ILE A 37 23.48 -26.14 -7.02
C ILE A 37 24.58 -27.19 -6.79
N LYS A 38 25.73 -26.79 -6.23
CA LYS A 38 26.86 -27.68 -5.99
C LYS A 38 26.54 -28.82 -5.02
N THR A 39 25.66 -28.59 -4.05
CA THR A 39 25.24 -29.59 -3.05
C THR A 39 24.03 -30.41 -3.48
N GLY A 40 23.53 -30.24 -4.72
CA GLY A 40 22.47 -31.08 -5.29
C GLY A 40 21.03 -30.68 -4.93
N PHE A 41 20.82 -29.50 -4.33
CA PHE A 41 19.50 -28.99 -3.97
C PHE A 41 18.82 -28.18 -5.09
N SER A 42 19.41 -28.11 -6.28
CA SER A 42 18.92 -27.29 -7.38
C SER A 42 17.50 -27.62 -7.86
N ASN A 43 17.02 -28.83 -7.59
CA ASN A 43 15.68 -29.32 -7.99
C ASN A 43 14.63 -29.20 -6.86
N ASP A 44 15.00 -28.67 -5.70
CA ASP A 44 14.04 -28.48 -4.61
C ASP A 44 13.08 -27.32 -4.93
N VAL A 45 11.78 -27.62 -5.05
CA VAL A 45 10.74 -26.65 -5.44
C VAL A 45 10.63 -25.51 -4.45
N PHE A 46 10.84 -25.77 -3.15
CA PHE A 46 10.76 -24.73 -2.13
C PHE A 46 11.93 -23.75 -2.26
N LEU A 47 13.14 -24.24 -2.48
CA LEU A 47 14.30 -23.41 -2.80
C LEU A 47 14.09 -22.62 -4.10
N GLN A 48 13.62 -23.27 -5.17
CA GLN A 48 13.37 -22.61 -6.45
C GLN A 48 12.36 -21.47 -6.32
N ASN A 49 11.27 -21.64 -5.55
CA ASN A 49 10.32 -20.56 -5.28
C ASN A 49 10.96 -19.36 -4.56
N ASN A 50 11.81 -19.62 -3.56
CA ASN A 50 12.53 -18.55 -2.85
C ASN A 50 13.60 -17.88 -3.74
N LEU A 51 14.18 -18.61 -4.70
CA LEU A 51 15.11 -18.03 -5.67
C LEU A 51 14.40 -17.13 -6.68
N ILE A 52 13.19 -17.47 -7.11
CA ILE A 52 12.36 -16.62 -7.98
C ILE A 52 12.06 -15.30 -7.26
N ASP A 53 11.55 -15.37 -6.02
CA ASP A 53 11.27 -14.21 -5.16
C ASP A 53 12.52 -13.34 -4.93
N PHE A 54 13.65 -13.98 -4.61
CA PHE A 54 14.94 -13.32 -4.48
C PHE A 54 15.33 -12.55 -5.73
N TYR A 55 15.27 -13.18 -6.91
CA TYR A 55 15.70 -12.52 -8.13
C TYR A 55 14.79 -11.34 -8.51
N PHE A 56 13.48 -11.44 -8.30
CA PHE A 56 12.58 -10.30 -8.48
C PHE A 56 12.86 -9.18 -7.48
N SER A 57 13.08 -9.50 -6.20
CA SER A 57 13.38 -8.51 -5.14
C SER A 57 14.62 -7.65 -5.42
N PHE A 58 15.55 -8.13 -6.26
CA PHE A 58 16.73 -7.38 -6.68
C PHE A 58 16.68 -6.93 -8.15
N GLY A 59 15.51 -6.94 -8.80
CA GLY A 59 15.32 -6.45 -10.17
C GLY A 59 15.89 -7.36 -11.27
N HIS A 60 16.30 -8.59 -10.93
CA HIS A 60 16.89 -9.56 -11.86
C HIS A 60 15.84 -10.49 -12.48
N LYS A 61 14.83 -9.90 -13.13
CA LYS A 61 13.68 -10.62 -13.74
C LYS A 61 14.09 -11.80 -14.64
N PHE A 62 15.09 -11.63 -15.50
CA PHE A 62 15.57 -12.70 -16.39
C PHE A 62 16.06 -13.93 -15.63
N CYS A 63 16.75 -13.73 -14.49
CA CYS A 63 17.20 -14.83 -13.66
C CYS A 63 16.02 -15.53 -12.98
N ALA A 64 15.00 -14.79 -12.53
CA ALA A 64 13.78 -15.35 -11.97
C ALA A 64 13.06 -16.24 -13.00
N CYS A 65 12.86 -15.74 -14.22
CA CYS A 65 12.28 -16.53 -15.32
C CYS A 65 13.09 -17.79 -15.59
N LYS A 66 14.43 -17.68 -15.64
CA LYS A 66 15.31 -18.83 -15.88
C LYS A 66 15.22 -19.89 -14.79
N VAL A 67 15.02 -19.49 -13.53
CA VAL A 67 14.77 -20.45 -12.44
C VAL A 67 13.42 -21.13 -12.66
N PHE A 68 12.37 -20.37 -12.93
CA PHE A 68 11.01 -20.87 -13.17
C PHE A 68 10.93 -21.84 -14.37
N ASP A 69 11.59 -21.50 -15.48
CA ASP A 69 11.62 -22.29 -16.71
C ASP A 69 12.30 -23.65 -16.50
N LYS A 70 13.29 -23.71 -15.61
CA LYS A 70 14.04 -24.93 -15.29
C LYS A 70 13.39 -25.83 -14.23
N MET A 71 12.29 -25.40 -13.62
CA MET A 71 11.60 -26.22 -12.61
C MET A 71 10.98 -27.45 -13.28
N SER A 72 11.33 -28.64 -12.79
CA SER A 72 10.74 -29.91 -13.26
C SER A 72 9.30 -30.09 -12.79
N VAL A 73 8.97 -29.55 -11.61
CA VAL A 73 7.63 -29.56 -11.02
C VAL A 73 7.31 -28.15 -10.56
N ARG A 74 6.16 -27.62 -10.99
CA ARG A 74 5.64 -26.32 -10.57
C ARG A 74 4.36 -26.54 -9.78
N ASN A 75 4.29 -25.96 -8.58
CA ASN A 75 3.07 -25.93 -7.78
C ASN A 75 2.46 -24.54 -7.82
N VAL A 76 1.29 -24.38 -7.18
CA VAL A 76 0.58 -23.09 -7.13
C VAL A 76 1.49 -21.96 -6.63
N VAL A 77 2.36 -22.24 -5.65
CA VAL A 77 3.29 -21.24 -5.10
C VAL A 77 4.30 -20.79 -6.16
N SER A 78 4.88 -21.71 -6.93
CA SER A 78 5.80 -21.37 -8.02
C SER A 78 5.18 -20.41 -9.02
N TRP A 79 3.95 -20.71 -9.44
CA TRP A 79 3.20 -19.86 -10.36
C TRP A 79 2.82 -18.52 -9.74
N THR A 80 2.30 -18.49 -8.51
CA THR A 80 1.91 -17.24 -7.84
C THR A 80 3.10 -16.33 -7.62
N THR A 81 4.26 -16.86 -7.20
CA THR A 81 5.48 -16.05 -6.98
C THR A 81 5.97 -15.45 -8.30
N MET A 82 5.90 -16.21 -9.40
CA MET A 82 6.24 -15.71 -10.72
C MET A 82 5.29 -14.57 -11.17
N VAL A 83 3.99 -14.76 -11.01
CA VAL A 83 2.98 -13.73 -11.34
C VAL A 83 3.18 -12.47 -10.51
N SER A 84 3.30 -12.58 -9.19
CA SER A 84 3.50 -11.43 -8.30
C SER A 84 4.78 -10.66 -8.64
N GLY A 85 5.90 -11.37 -8.85
CA GLY A 85 7.17 -10.73 -9.20
C GLY A 85 7.13 -9.98 -10.54
N LEU A 86 6.42 -10.51 -11.55
CA LEU A 86 6.22 -9.82 -12.82
C LEU A 86 5.31 -8.60 -12.68
N VAL A 87 4.23 -8.70 -11.90
CA VAL A 87 3.35 -7.57 -11.58
C VAL A 87 4.12 -6.44 -10.90
N ASP A 88 4.91 -6.77 -9.86
CA ASP A 88 5.71 -5.78 -9.13
C ASP A 88 6.83 -5.17 -9.99
N SER A 89 7.26 -5.89 -11.04
CA SER A 89 8.22 -5.39 -12.04
C SER A 89 7.57 -4.59 -13.18
N GLY A 90 6.24 -4.42 -13.18
CA GLY A 90 5.49 -3.71 -14.22
C GLY A 90 5.25 -4.50 -15.53
N GLU A 91 5.64 -5.78 -15.59
CA GLU A 91 5.54 -6.64 -16.77
C GLU A 91 4.17 -7.31 -16.88
N LEU A 92 3.10 -6.52 -16.92
CA LEU A 92 1.72 -7.01 -16.79
C LEU A 92 1.29 -7.98 -17.89
N ASP A 93 1.71 -7.79 -19.13
CA ASP A 93 1.36 -8.69 -20.23
C ASP A 93 1.97 -10.08 -20.03
N THR A 94 3.24 -10.12 -19.62
CA THR A 94 3.94 -11.37 -19.28
C THR A 94 3.31 -12.00 -18.04
N ALA A 95 3.01 -11.21 -17.00
CA ALA A 95 2.31 -11.69 -15.81
C ALA A 95 0.97 -12.32 -16.17
N ARG A 96 0.21 -11.69 -17.08
CA ARG A 96 -1.06 -12.20 -17.56
C ARG A 96 -0.89 -13.51 -18.33
N ALA A 97 0.09 -13.61 -19.22
CA ALA A 97 0.37 -14.83 -19.96
C ALA A 97 0.73 -16.01 -19.03
N ILE A 98 1.54 -15.75 -18.00
CA ILE A 98 1.89 -16.76 -16.97
C ILE A 98 0.66 -17.12 -16.14
N PHE A 99 -0.15 -16.13 -15.75
CA PHE A 99 -1.40 -16.35 -15.01
C PHE A 99 -2.37 -17.25 -15.78
N GLU A 100 -2.56 -17.02 -17.08
CA GLU A 100 -3.46 -17.87 -17.89
C GLU A 100 -2.99 -19.33 -17.94
N GLN A 101 -1.68 -19.56 -18.05
CA GLN A 101 -1.08 -20.89 -18.07
C GLN A 101 -1.17 -21.65 -16.73
N MET A 102 -1.51 -20.97 -15.63
CA MET A 102 -1.66 -21.62 -14.33
C MET A 102 -2.72 -22.72 -14.38
N PRO A 103 -2.37 -23.99 -14.07
CA PRO A 103 -3.33 -25.09 -14.06
C PRO A 103 -4.44 -24.90 -13.01
N THR A 104 -4.08 -24.33 -11.87
CA THR A 104 -4.99 -24.01 -10.77
C THR A 104 -4.68 -22.62 -10.25
N LYS A 105 -5.67 -21.73 -10.30
CA LYS A 105 -5.58 -20.36 -9.82
C LYS A 105 -6.23 -20.27 -8.43
N ASN A 106 -5.57 -19.65 -7.47
CA ASN A 106 -6.10 -19.41 -6.13
C ASN A 106 -6.32 -17.91 -5.89
N VAL A 107 -6.97 -17.58 -4.76
CA VAL A 107 -7.26 -16.19 -4.36
C VAL A 107 -6.02 -15.29 -4.41
N VAL A 108 -4.84 -15.82 -4.09
CA VAL A 108 -3.57 -15.07 -4.12
C VAL A 108 -3.19 -14.68 -5.54
N SER A 109 -3.18 -15.62 -6.50
CA SER A 109 -2.89 -15.32 -7.90
C SER A 109 -3.88 -14.33 -8.53
N TRP A 110 -5.18 -14.48 -8.23
CA TRP A 110 -6.22 -13.56 -8.69
C TRP A 110 -6.01 -12.16 -8.13
N THR A 111 -5.80 -12.05 -6.82
CA THR A 111 -5.58 -10.78 -6.14
C THR A 111 -4.33 -10.09 -6.67
N ALA A 112 -3.23 -10.82 -6.89
CA ALA A 112 -2.00 -10.24 -7.45
C ALA A 112 -2.23 -9.61 -8.84
N MET A 113 -2.95 -10.30 -9.73
CA MET A 113 -3.26 -9.73 -11.05
C MET A 113 -4.22 -8.54 -10.98
N ILE A 114 -5.27 -8.62 -10.16
CA ILE A 114 -6.24 -7.52 -9.96
C ILE A 114 -5.52 -6.29 -9.40
N ASP A 115 -4.68 -6.47 -8.39
CA ASP A 115 -3.86 -5.41 -7.79
C ASP A 115 -2.87 -4.81 -8.81
N GLY A 116 -2.25 -5.66 -9.62
CA GLY A 116 -1.37 -5.23 -10.72
C GLY A 116 -2.08 -4.29 -11.70
N TYR A 117 -3.26 -4.67 -12.18
CA TYR A 117 -4.04 -3.82 -13.08
C TYR A 117 -4.51 -2.52 -12.39
N ALA A 118 -4.94 -2.60 -11.12
CA ALA A 118 -5.35 -1.43 -10.35
C ALA A 118 -4.21 -0.43 -10.15
N LYS A 119 -2.97 -0.91 -9.92
CA LYS A 119 -1.77 -0.07 -9.76
C LYS A 119 -1.27 0.57 -11.06
N ASN A 120 -1.53 -0.05 -12.21
CA ASN A 120 -1.03 0.39 -13.52
C ASN A 120 -2.10 1.10 -14.36
N GLN A 121 -3.07 1.76 -13.72
CA GLN A 121 -4.10 2.56 -14.40
C GLN A 121 -4.91 1.76 -15.45
N GLN A 122 -5.13 0.47 -15.18
CA GLN A 122 -5.95 -0.43 -16.00
C GLN A 122 -7.15 -0.98 -15.20
N PRO A 123 -8.00 -0.09 -14.66
CA PRO A 123 -9.06 -0.47 -13.72
C PRO A 123 -10.14 -1.34 -14.37
N GLU A 124 -10.45 -1.18 -15.66
CA GLU A 124 -11.41 -2.02 -16.37
C GLU A 124 -10.96 -3.49 -16.38
N GLN A 125 -9.68 -3.75 -16.61
CA GLN A 125 -9.07 -5.08 -16.61
C GLN A 125 -9.12 -5.70 -15.21
N ALA A 126 -8.94 -4.90 -14.16
CA ALA A 126 -9.07 -5.35 -12.77
C ALA A 126 -10.50 -5.86 -12.49
N PHE A 127 -11.53 -5.10 -12.89
CA PHE A 127 -12.93 -5.52 -12.71
C PHE A 127 -13.33 -6.69 -13.62
N GLN A 128 -12.78 -6.78 -14.83
CA GLN A 128 -12.98 -7.95 -15.70
C GLN A 128 -12.42 -9.22 -15.05
N LEU A 129 -11.20 -9.15 -14.49
CA LEU A 129 -10.62 -10.27 -13.76
C LEU A 129 -11.43 -10.60 -12.51
N PHE A 130 -11.91 -9.62 -11.77
CA PHE A 130 -12.76 -9.88 -10.61
C PHE A 130 -14.05 -10.63 -10.99
N ARG A 131 -14.72 -10.24 -12.07
CA ARG A 131 -15.90 -10.98 -12.57
C ARG A 131 -15.54 -12.41 -12.95
N ARG A 132 -14.40 -12.61 -13.61
CA ARG A 132 -13.94 -13.95 -13.99
C ARG A 132 -13.60 -14.80 -12.76
N MET A 133 -12.93 -14.22 -11.76
CA MET A 133 -12.64 -14.85 -10.47
C MET A 133 -13.91 -15.42 -9.83
N GLN A 134 -14.99 -14.64 -9.83
CA GLN A 134 -16.30 -15.07 -9.33
C GLN A 134 -16.92 -16.18 -10.18
N SER A 135 -16.86 -16.08 -11.52
CA SER A 135 -17.38 -17.13 -12.40
C SER A 135 -16.65 -18.46 -12.27
N GLU A 136 -15.39 -18.43 -11.85
CA GLU A 136 -14.57 -19.60 -11.53
C GLU A 136 -14.73 -20.05 -10.07
N ASN A 137 -15.75 -19.53 -9.36
CA ASN A 137 -16.08 -19.85 -7.97
C ASN A 137 -14.94 -19.60 -6.97
N VAL A 138 -14.04 -18.67 -7.27
CA VAL A 138 -12.99 -18.24 -6.33
C VAL A 138 -13.50 -17.04 -5.55
N MET A 139 -13.65 -17.22 -4.23
CA MET A 139 -14.10 -16.14 -3.35
C MET A 139 -13.00 -15.07 -3.21
N PRO A 140 -13.33 -13.78 -3.42
CA PRO A 140 -12.40 -12.69 -3.14
C PRO A 140 -12.10 -12.58 -1.65
N ASN A 141 -10.93 -12.02 -1.32
CA ASN A 141 -10.57 -11.66 0.05
C ASN A 141 -10.58 -10.13 0.23
N GLU A 142 -10.28 -9.67 1.45
CA GLU A 142 -10.25 -8.25 1.77
C GLU A 142 -9.26 -7.48 0.89
N PHE A 143 -8.10 -8.07 0.59
CA PHE A 143 -7.09 -7.47 -0.31
C PHE A 143 -7.62 -7.29 -1.73
N THR A 144 -8.38 -8.25 -2.26
CA THR A 144 -9.04 -8.10 -3.57
C THR A 144 -9.94 -6.86 -3.59
N LEU A 145 -10.72 -6.65 -2.53
CA LEU A 145 -11.64 -5.50 -2.46
C LEU A 145 -10.89 -4.18 -2.34
N VAL A 146 -9.82 -4.12 -1.55
CA VAL A 146 -8.99 -2.91 -1.46
C VAL A 146 -8.34 -2.55 -2.79
N SER A 147 -7.84 -3.54 -3.55
CA SER A 147 -7.31 -3.29 -4.89
C SER A 147 -8.40 -2.75 -5.84
N LEU A 148 -9.64 -3.25 -5.77
CA LEU A 148 -10.74 -2.72 -6.56
C LEU A 148 -11.16 -1.30 -6.14
N LEU A 149 -11.14 -0.99 -4.83
CA LEU A 149 -11.41 0.36 -4.34
C LEU A 149 -10.36 1.35 -4.86
N LYS A 150 -9.08 0.95 -4.86
CA LYS A 150 -8.02 1.74 -5.49
C LYS A 150 -8.32 1.98 -6.97
N ALA A 151 -8.71 0.95 -7.71
CA ALA A 151 -9.12 1.10 -9.11
C ALA A 151 -10.32 2.07 -9.29
N CYS A 152 -11.27 2.10 -8.35
CA CYS A 152 -12.39 3.05 -8.36
C CYS A 152 -11.91 4.49 -8.16
N THR A 153 -10.98 4.69 -7.23
CA THR A 153 -10.34 5.99 -6.96
C THR A 153 -9.66 6.53 -8.21
N GLU A 154 -8.86 5.71 -8.90
CA GLU A 154 -8.16 6.11 -10.13
C GLU A 154 -9.14 6.47 -11.27
N LEU A 155 -10.29 5.79 -11.33
CA LEU A 155 -11.37 6.12 -12.27
C LEU A 155 -12.20 7.34 -11.87
N GLY A 156 -12.10 7.81 -10.63
CA GLY A 156 -13.06 8.75 -10.05
C GLY A 156 -14.50 8.19 -10.03
N SER A 157 -14.67 6.86 -10.05
CA SER A 157 -15.98 6.23 -10.22
C SER A 157 -16.63 5.90 -8.89
N LEU A 158 -17.38 6.86 -8.35
CA LEU A 158 -18.16 6.70 -7.12
C LEU A 158 -19.14 5.52 -7.19
N ASN A 159 -19.73 5.28 -8.37
CA ASN A 159 -20.70 4.20 -8.56
C ASN A 159 -20.06 2.81 -8.40
N LEU A 160 -18.87 2.60 -8.98
CA LEU A 160 -18.13 1.35 -8.79
C LEU A 160 -17.68 1.20 -7.34
N GLY A 161 -17.22 2.30 -6.72
CA GLY A 161 -16.85 2.31 -5.30
C GLY A 161 -18.00 1.90 -4.37
N LYS A 162 -19.19 2.46 -4.58
CA LYS A 162 -20.43 2.09 -3.87
C LYS A 162 -20.78 0.62 -4.09
N TRP A 163 -20.65 0.13 -5.31
CA TRP A 163 -20.90 -1.28 -5.61
C TRP A 163 -19.91 -2.22 -4.89
N VAL A 164 -18.62 -1.88 -4.83
CA VAL A 164 -17.62 -2.67 -4.08
C VAL A 164 -17.92 -2.64 -2.58
N HIS A 165 -18.32 -1.49 -2.04
CA HIS A 165 -18.74 -1.37 -0.64
C HIS A 165 -19.98 -2.25 -0.34
N ASP A 166 -21.02 -2.18 -1.17
CA ASP A 166 -22.22 -3.01 -1.02
C ASP A 166 -21.89 -4.50 -1.14
N PHE A 167 -21.01 -4.87 -2.07
CA PHE A 167 -20.52 -6.24 -2.22
C PHE A 167 -19.82 -6.70 -0.93
N ALA A 168 -18.97 -5.85 -0.35
CA ALA A 168 -18.26 -6.15 0.89
C ALA A 168 -19.25 -6.46 2.04
N LEU A 169 -20.25 -5.59 2.23
CA LEU A 169 -21.26 -5.78 3.27
C LEU A 169 -22.10 -7.04 3.06
N LYS A 170 -22.56 -7.29 1.83
CA LYS A 170 -23.37 -8.47 1.48
C LYS A 170 -22.62 -9.80 1.66
N ASN A 171 -21.30 -9.77 1.53
CA ASN A 171 -20.44 -10.96 1.71
C ASN A 171 -19.81 -11.04 3.12
N GLY A 172 -20.29 -10.23 4.08
CA GLY A 172 -19.88 -10.32 5.47
C GLY A 172 -18.49 -9.76 5.79
N PHE A 173 -17.89 -8.97 4.89
CA PHE A 173 -16.65 -8.27 5.17
C PHE A 173 -16.91 -7.18 6.21
N ARG A 174 -16.07 -7.16 7.25
CA ARG A 174 -16.13 -6.16 8.31
C ARG A 174 -15.35 -4.93 7.90
N LEU A 175 -15.87 -3.76 8.25
CA LEU A 175 -15.17 -2.48 8.10
C LEU A 175 -14.10 -2.34 9.19
N GLU A 176 -13.10 -3.23 9.16
CA GLU A 176 -11.90 -3.12 9.98
C GLU A 176 -10.91 -2.13 9.36
N VAL A 177 -9.75 -1.96 9.98
CA VAL A 177 -8.81 -0.88 9.65
C VAL A 177 -8.43 -0.86 8.16
N TYR A 178 -8.18 -2.01 7.55
CA TYR A 178 -7.67 -2.09 6.18
C TYR A 178 -8.75 -1.72 5.14
N LEU A 179 -9.85 -2.48 5.08
CA LEU A 179 -10.97 -2.16 4.18
C LEU A 179 -11.64 -0.81 4.49
N GLY A 180 -11.83 -0.48 5.76
CA GLY A 180 -12.49 0.76 6.17
C GLY A 180 -11.70 2.01 5.76
N THR A 181 -10.37 1.99 5.95
CA THR A 181 -9.51 3.11 5.52
C THR A 181 -9.48 3.23 3.99
N ALA A 182 -9.47 2.12 3.26
CA ALA A 182 -9.55 2.14 1.79
C ALA A 182 -10.88 2.70 1.27
N LEU A 183 -12.00 2.41 1.95
CA LEU A 183 -13.31 2.98 1.62
C LEU A 183 -13.37 4.48 1.90
N ILE A 184 -12.80 4.96 3.01
CA ILE A 184 -12.68 6.39 3.30
C ILE A 184 -11.91 7.10 2.18
N ASP A 185 -10.73 6.59 1.81
CA ASP A 185 -9.92 7.17 0.74
C ASP A 185 -10.69 7.22 -0.60
N MET A 186 -11.34 6.12 -0.96
CA MET A 186 -12.14 6.03 -2.19
C MET A 186 -13.30 7.03 -2.19
N TYR A 187 -14.12 7.05 -1.14
CA TYR A 187 -15.25 7.99 -1.07
C TYR A 187 -14.80 9.44 -1.07
N SER A 188 -13.76 9.77 -0.30
CA SER A 188 -13.21 11.12 -0.25
C SER A 188 -12.70 11.57 -1.62
N LYS A 189 -11.89 10.75 -2.30
CA LYS A 189 -11.34 11.10 -3.62
C LYS A 189 -12.37 11.09 -4.75
N CYS A 190 -13.44 10.32 -4.62
CA CYS A 190 -14.61 10.39 -5.51
C CYS A 190 -15.60 11.50 -5.13
N GLY A 191 -15.25 12.41 -4.21
CA GLY A 191 -16.02 13.60 -3.88
C GLY A 191 -17.22 13.38 -2.95
N SER A 192 -17.31 12.23 -2.29
CA SER A 192 -18.42 11.88 -1.38
C SER A 192 -17.94 11.79 0.08
N LEU A 193 -17.58 12.94 0.65
CA LEU A 193 -17.12 13.02 2.05
C LEU A 193 -18.16 12.56 3.08
N GLU A 194 -19.44 12.74 2.77
CA GLU A 194 -20.52 12.27 3.65
C GLU A 194 -20.50 10.74 3.79
N ASP A 195 -20.32 10.03 2.68
CA ASP A 195 -20.23 8.56 2.71
C ASP A 195 -18.90 8.10 3.35
N ALA A 196 -17.80 8.85 3.15
CA ALA A 196 -16.53 8.63 3.86
C ALA A 196 -16.71 8.74 5.39
N LYS A 197 -17.42 9.79 5.86
CA LYS A 197 -17.75 10.00 7.28
C LYS A 197 -18.62 8.87 7.83
N LYS A 198 -19.65 8.43 7.09
CA LYS A 198 -20.48 7.28 7.48
C LYS A 198 -19.65 6.00 7.65
N VAL A 199 -18.67 5.76 6.77
CA VAL A 199 -17.75 4.62 6.92
C VAL A 199 -16.92 4.80 8.19
N PHE A 200 -16.28 5.96 8.36
CA PHE A 200 -15.47 6.28 9.54
C PHE A 200 -16.26 6.05 10.84
N ASP A 201 -17.47 6.58 10.95
CA ASP A 201 -18.30 6.45 12.16
C ASP A 201 -18.68 5.00 12.46
N LYS A 202 -18.95 4.19 11.43
CA LYS A 202 -19.28 2.76 11.57
C LYS A 202 -18.07 1.89 11.94
N MET A 203 -16.83 2.35 11.76
CA MET A 203 -15.64 1.58 12.09
C MET A 203 -15.46 1.46 13.62
N ARG A 204 -15.45 0.22 14.13
CA ARG A 204 -15.24 -0.08 15.56
C ARG A 204 -13.81 0.22 16.02
N LYS A 205 -12.82 -0.04 15.17
CA LYS A 205 -11.40 0.20 15.43
C LYS A 205 -10.88 1.17 14.38
N LYS A 206 -10.25 2.26 14.84
CA LYS A 206 -9.64 3.28 14.00
C LYS A 206 -8.15 3.33 14.32
N SER A 207 -7.30 3.20 13.32
CA SER A 207 -5.85 3.39 13.47
C SER A 207 -5.47 4.85 13.22
N LEU A 208 -4.22 5.21 13.48
CA LEU A 208 -3.69 6.52 13.09
C LEU A 208 -3.95 6.81 11.61
N ALA A 209 -3.74 5.83 10.74
CA ALA A 209 -4.00 5.96 9.30
C ALA A 209 -5.47 6.25 8.99
N THR A 210 -6.41 5.66 9.74
CA THR A 210 -7.85 5.94 9.58
C THR A 210 -8.20 7.38 9.96
N TRP A 211 -7.63 7.89 11.06
CA TRP A 211 -7.81 9.29 11.49
C TRP A 211 -7.17 10.26 10.48
N ASN A 212 -5.93 9.99 10.07
CA ASN A 212 -5.22 10.79 9.08
C ASN A 212 -5.98 10.87 7.76
N ALA A 213 -6.49 9.73 7.26
CA ALA A 213 -7.29 9.71 6.03
C ALA A 213 -8.50 10.64 6.12
N MET A 214 -9.23 10.62 7.24
CA MET A 214 -10.42 11.45 7.42
C MET A 214 -10.06 12.93 7.61
N ILE A 215 -9.12 13.26 8.51
CA ILE A 215 -8.70 14.65 8.79
C ILE A 215 -8.14 15.30 7.53
N THR A 216 -7.23 14.62 6.82
CA THR A 216 -6.65 15.15 5.58
C THR A 216 -7.72 15.31 4.50
N SER A 217 -8.66 14.37 4.37
CA SER A 217 -9.73 14.52 3.37
C SER A 217 -10.63 15.73 3.66
N LEU A 218 -11.06 15.92 4.91
CA LEU A 218 -11.85 17.10 5.30
C LEU A 218 -11.07 18.39 5.06
N GLY A 219 -9.78 18.40 5.44
CA GLY A 219 -8.88 19.54 5.26
C GLY A 219 -8.64 19.90 3.79
N VAL A 220 -8.47 18.92 2.90
CA VAL A 220 -8.25 19.16 1.46
C VAL A 220 -9.51 19.65 0.76
N TYR A 221 -10.68 19.10 1.10
CA TYR A 221 -11.95 19.38 0.40
C TYR A 221 -12.76 20.53 1.00
N GLY A 222 -12.15 21.38 1.83
CA GLY A 222 -12.76 22.65 2.26
C GLY A 222 -13.54 22.59 3.59
N PHE A 223 -13.58 21.44 4.26
CA PHE A 223 -14.26 21.27 5.54
C PHE A 223 -13.28 21.46 6.71
N GLY A 224 -12.57 22.60 6.69
CA GLY A 224 -11.47 22.87 7.63
C GLY A 224 -11.89 22.82 9.10
N GLU A 225 -13.02 23.44 9.44
CA GLU A 225 -13.55 23.41 10.82
C GLU A 225 -13.86 21.98 11.29
N GLU A 226 -14.46 21.15 10.44
CA GLU A 226 -14.74 19.75 10.76
C GLU A 226 -13.46 18.94 10.92
N ALA A 227 -12.43 19.21 10.10
CA ALA A 227 -11.13 18.55 10.22
C ALA A 227 -10.46 18.87 11.56
N LEU A 228 -10.49 20.14 11.99
CA LEU A 228 -9.94 20.57 13.28
C LEU A 228 -10.72 19.99 14.46
N ALA A 229 -12.06 19.98 14.38
CA ALA A 229 -12.90 19.34 15.40
C ALA A 229 -12.62 17.84 15.51
N LEU A 230 -12.40 17.16 14.37
CA LEU A 230 -12.06 15.75 14.34
C LEU A 230 -10.65 15.49 14.92
N PHE A 231 -9.69 16.37 14.66
CA PHE A 231 -8.36 16.32 15.28
C PHE A 231 -8.44 16.47 16.81
N THR A 232 -9.19 17.44 17.33
CA THR A 232 -9.40 17.57 18.78
C THR A 232 -10.08 16.34 19.38
N THR A 233 -11.04 15.75 18.66
CA THR A 233 -11.68 14.49 19.08
C THR A 233 -10.68 13.34 19.15
N MET A 234 -9.77 13.25 18.16
CA MET A 234 -8.68 12.28 18.17
C MET A 234 -7.78 12.48 19.40
N GLU A 235 -7.34 13.70 19.69
CA GLU A 235 -6.43 13.99 20.81
C GLU A 235 -7.04 13.70 22.19
N THR A 236 -8.33 13.95 22.34
CA THR A 236 -9.04 13.78 23.62
C THR A 236 -9.51 12.35 23.88
N MET A 237 -9.48 11.48 22.86
CA MET A 237 -9.90 10.08 23.01
C MET A 237 -8.87 9.27 23.82
N ASN A 238 -9.33 8.58 24.86
CA ASN A 238 -8.47 7.72 25.66
C ASN A 238 -7.88 6.58 24.81
N GLY A 239 -6.55 6.40 24.88
CA GLY A 239 -5.84 5.42 24.05
C GLY A 239 -5.75 5.80 22.58
N ALA A 240 -5.96 7.07 22.23
CA ALA A 240 -5.78 7.55 20.87
C ALA A 240 -4.35 7.35 20.36
N PRO A 241 -4.19 7.07 19.06
CA PRO A 241 -2.88 7.06 18.46
C PRO A 241 -2.26 8.47 18.51
N LYS A 242 -0.94 8.54 18.75
CA LYS A 242 -0.22 9.81 18.71
C LYS A 242 -0.23 10.38 17.29
N PRO A 243 -0.51 11.68 17.11
CA PRO A 243 -0.35 12.36 15.83
C PRO A 243 1.05 12.17 15.24
N ASP A 244 1.12 12.11 13.90
CA ASP A 244 2.36 12.10 13.15
C ASP A 244 2.43 13.27 12.16
N ALA A 245 3.48 13.32 11.34
CA ALA A 245 3.62 14.35 10.32
C ALA A 245 2.39 14.39 9.38
N ILE A 246 1.83 13.24 9.00
CA ILE A 246 0.68 13.20 8.08
C ILE A 246 -0.58 13.79 8.75
N THR A 247 -0.76 13.58 10.06
CA THR A 247 -1.85 14.22 10.82
C THR A 247 -1.77 15.74 10.70
N PHE A 248 -0.57 16.32 10.87
CA PHE A 248 -0.38 17.77 10.83
C PHE A 248 -0.43 18.36 9.41
N VAL A 249 -0.11 17.59 8.36
CA VAL A 249 -0.46 18.00 6.98
C VAL A 249 -1.97 18.23 6.88
N GLY A 250 -2.79 17.28 7.36
CA GLY A 250 -4.26 17.42 7.31
C GLY A 250 -4.78 18.62 8.11
N VAL A 251 -4.24 18.84 9.32
CA VAL A 251 -4.58 20.01 10.17
C VAL A 251 -4.18 21.33 9.51
N LEU A 252 -2.99 21.42 8.91
CA LEU A 252 -2.55 22.64 8.23
C LEU A 252 -3.32 22.89 6.94
N CYS A 253 -3.68 21.85 6.17
CA CYS A 253 -4.60 21.97 5.05
C CYS A 253 -5.96 22.52 5.47
N ALA A 254 -6.48 22.09 6.63
CA ALA A 254 -7.71 22.63 7.19
C ALA A 254 -7.60 24.13 7.50
N CYS A 255 -6.49 24.58 8.09
CA CYS A 255 -6.20 25.99 8.30
C CYS A 255 -6.11 26.78 6.99
N VAL A 256 -5.46 26.21 5.95
CA VAL A 256 -5.39 26.80 4.61
C VAL A 256 -6.79 27.04 4.05
N GLN A 257 -7.66 26.03 4.08
CA GLN A 257 -9.02 26.16 3.54
C GLN A 257 -9.91 27.11 4.35
N ALA A 258 -9.72 27.16 5.67
CA ALA A 258 -10.37 28.14 6.54
C ALA A 258 -9.78 29.56 6.39
N ASN A 259 -8.67 29.71 5.66
CA ASN A 259 -7.87 30.93 5.56
C ASN A 259 -7.47 31.51 6.93
N ASP A 260 -7.16 30.63 7.89
CA ASP A 260 -6.81 31.00 9.26
C ASP A 260 -5.30 30.86 9.48
N LEU A 261 -4.56 31.94 9.16
CA LEU A 261 -3.11 32.01 9.38
C LEU A 261 -2.75 31.82 10.86
N THR A 262 -3.57 32.32 11.78
CA THR A 262 -3.26 32.29 13.20
C THR A 262 -3.29 30.85 13.73
N GLN A 263 -4.30 30.08 13.36
CA GLN A 263 -4.36 28.65 13.69
C GLN A 263 -3.27 27.86 12.96
N GLY A 264 -2.99 28.17 11.70
CA GLY A 264 -1.88 27.55 10.96
C GLY A 264 -0.53 27.67 11.68
N CYS A 265 -0.15 28.88 12.08
CA CYS A 265 1.08 29.12 12.84
C CYS A 265 1.07 28.37 14.19
N LYS A 266 -0.04 28.43 14.93
CA LYS A 266 -0.17 27.73 16.21
C LYS A 266 0.04 26.23 16.07
N TYR A 267 -0.61 25.58 15.10
CA TYR A 267 -0.47 24.14 14.91
C TYR A 267 0.91 23.75 14.35
N PHE A 268 1.52 24.58 13.52
CA PHE A 268 2.89 24.37 13.02
C PHE A 268 3.93 24.42 14.16
N GLU A 269 3.78 25.35 15.11
CA GLU A 269 4.61 25.36 16.31
C GLU A 269 4.28 24.19 17.25
N TYR A 270 2.99 23.91 17.45
CA TYR A 270 2.52 22.84 18.32
C TYR A 270 3.06 21.46 17.91
N MET A 271 3.09 21.14 16.60
CA MET A 271 3.67 19.87 16.12
C MET A 271 5.15 19.70 16.46
N THR A 272 5.93 20.78 16.43
CA THR A 272 7.37 20.74 16.69
C THR A 272 7.66 20.73 18.20
N GLN A 273 6.98 21.59 18.97
CA GLN A 273 7.27 21.79 20.38
C GLN A 273 6.65 20.72 21.27
N HIS A 274 5.39 20.33 21.00
CA HIS A 274 4.68 19.37 21.85
C HIS A 274 4.95 17.93 21.44
N TYR A 275 4.93 17.65 20.13
CA TYR A 275 5.08 16.29 19.61
C TYR A 275 6.49 15.96 19.11
N GLY A 276 7.38 16.96 18.96
CA GLY A 276 8.74 16.73 18.44
C GLY A 276 8.77 16.31 16.97
N ILE A 277 7.72 16.63 16.20
CA ILE A 277 7.61 16.23 14.81
C ILE A 277 8.40 17.22 13.95
N SER A 278 9.39 16.72 13.20
CA SER A 278 10.12 17.54 12.25
C SER A 278 9.23 17.91 11.05
N PRO A 279 9.18 19.19 10.63
CA PRO A 279 8.43 19.58 9.45
C PRO A 279 8.94 18.89 8.18
N ILE A 280 8.01 18.53 7.29
CA ILE A 280 8.28 18.00 5.94
C ILE A 280 7.85 19.03 4.89
N SER A 281 8.17 18.79 3.62
CA SER A 281 7.85 19.69 2.49
C SER A 281 6.41 20.18 2.48
N GLU A 282 5.46 19.27 2.72
CA GLU A 282 4.02 19.50 2.68
C GLU A 282 3.55 20.47 3.77
N HIS A 283 4.18 20.44 4.96
CA HIS A 283 3.89 21.41 6.01
C HIS A 283 4.32 22.82 5.59
N TYR A 284 5.51 22.94 5.01
CA TYR A 284 5.99 24.23 4.51
C TYR A 284 5.14 24.73 3.35
N SER A 285 4.68 23.86 2.45
CA SER A 285 3.73 24.23 1.39
C SER A 285 2.44 24.82 1.96
N CYS A 286 1.87 24.21 3.01
CA CYS A 286 0.67 24.76 3.66
C CYS A 286 0.93 26.13 4.30
N MET A 287 2.07 26.29 4.98
CA MET A 287 2.44 27.57 5.61
C MET A 287 2.69 28.67 4.58
N ILE A 288 3.38 28.36 3.48
CA ILE A 288 3.61 29.30 2.37
C ILE A 288 2.27 29.77 1.78
N GLU A 289 1.34 28.85 1.55
CA GLU A 289 0.00 29.19 1.04
C GLU A 289 -0.74 30.12 2.01
N LEU A 290 -0.70 29.84 3.32
CA LEU A 290 -1.29 30.70 4.35
C LEU A 290 -0.67 32.11 4.37
N TYR A 291 0.66 32.22 4.36
CA TYR A 291 1.34 33.53 4.33
C TYR A 291 1.07 34.28 3.03
N SER A 292 0.99 33.56 1.89
CA SER A 292 0.66 34.15 0.60
C SER A 292 -0.73 34.77 0.61
N ARG A 293 -1.75 34.04 1.12
CA ARG A 293 -3.12 34.55 1.26
C ARG A 293 -3.23 35.74 2.20
N ALA A 294 -2.35 35.82 3.21
CA ALA A 294 -2.26 36.95 4.13
C ALA A 294 -1.40 38.13 3.61
N GLY A 295 -0.78 38.01 2.43
CA GLY A 295 0.07 39.06 1.86
C GLY A 295 1.45 39.21 2.50
N MET A 296 1.91 38.22 3.28
CA MET A 296 3.19 38.25 4.00
C MET A 296 4.34 37.68 3.15
N LEU A 297 4.77 38.45 2.14
CA LEU A 297 5.75 37.99 1.13
C LEU A 297 7.14 37.66 1.70
N ASP A 298 7.58 38.37 2.76
CA ASP A 298 8.88 38.12 3.38
C ASP A 298 8.96 36.72 4.01
N GLU A 299 7.88 36.28 4.65
CA GLU A 299 7.78 34.93 5.24
C GLU A 299 7.70 33.85 4.15
N VAL A 300 7.01 34.14 3.04
CA VAL A 300 6.97 33.24 1.87
C VAL A 300 8.38 33.01 1.33
N GLU A 301 9.18 34.07 1.14
CA GLU A 301 10.56 33.94 0.66
C GLU A 301 11.43 33.16 1.65
N ARG A 302 11.28 33.44 2.96
CA ARG A 302 12.02 32.75 4.02
C ARG A 302 11.75 31.24 4.02
N LEU A 303 10.49 30.83 3.97
CA LEU A 303 10.12 29.42 3.97
C LEU A 303 10.43 28.71 2.65
N SER A 304 10.32 29.41 1.52
CA SER A 304 10.68 28.85 0.21
C SER A 304 12.16 28.46 0.12
N LYS A 305 13.04 29.15 0.84
CA LYS A 305 14.46 28.80 0.95
C LYS A 305 14.70 27.56 1.83
N ALA A 306 13.80 27.24 2.76
CA ALA A 306 13.92 26.09 3.64
C ALA A 306 13.48 24.76 2.98
N ILE A 307 12.75 24.81 1.85
CA ILE A 307 12.30 23.64 1.08
C ILE A 307 13.36 23.15 0.09
N ARG A 308 14.34 23.99 -0.28
CA ARG A 308 15.41 23.66 -1.24
C ARG A 308 16.58 22.94 -0.57
#